data_AF-A0A2D6PXF8-F1
#
_entry.id   AF-A0A2D6PXF8-F1
#
_cell.length_a   1.000
_cell.length_b   1.000
_cell.length_c   1.000
_cell.angle_alpha   90.00
_cell.angle_beta   90.00
_cell.angle_gamma   90.00
#
_symmetry.space_group_name_H-M   'P 1'
#
loop_
_entity.id
_entity.type
_entity.pdbx_description
1 polymer ?
#
loop_
_entity_poly.entity_id
_entity_poly.type
_entity_poly.pdbx_seq_one_letter_code
_entity_poly.pdbx_strand_id
1 'polypeptide(L)' 'MTALGRILAAAMLFATAMGSGIGIWIVNPDPADPDATREFLGMPVLFVWGVSWFCVQVVVVVIAYRTVWRKDAT' A
#
# COMPACT_ATOMS: atom_id res chain seq x y z
N MET A 1 -8.98 3.56 21.51
CA MET A 1 -8.40 2.71 20.44
C MET A 1 -7.55 1.63 21.07
N THR A 2 -7.80 0.36 20.73
CA THR A 2 -6.97 -0.77 21.19
C THR A 2 -5.57 -0.71 20.56
N ALA A 3 -4.57 -1.37 21.17
CA ALA A 3 -3.21 -1.44 20.61
C ALA A 3 -3.21 -2.02 19.19
N LEU A 4 -3.98 -3.08 18.95
CA LEU A 4 -4.18 -3.67 17.63
C LEU A 4 -4.78 -2.67 16.64
N GLY A 5 -5.80 -1.90 17.03
CA GLY A 5 -6.39 -0.86 16.18
C GLY A 5 -5.39 0.22 15.77
N ARG A 6 -4.49 0.63 16.68
CA ARG A 6 -3.41 1.59 16.36
C ARG A 6 -2.41 1.01 15.36
N ILE A 7 -2.04 -0.26 15.51
CA ILE A 7 -1.13 -0.95 14.58
C ILE A 7 -1.76 -1.05 13.19
N LEU A 8 -3.03 -1.46 13.10
CA LEU A 8 -3.73 -1.57 11.83
C LEU A 8 -3.90 -0.20 11.15
N ALA A 9 -4.19 0.85 11.91
CA ALA A 9 -4.23 2.21 11.38
C ALA A 9 -2.87 2.67 10.85
N ALA A 10 -1.78 2.42 11.58
CA ALA A 10 -0.44 2.73 11.13
C ALA A 10 -0.06 1.94 9.86
N ALA A 11 -0.41 0.64 9.81
CA ALA A 11 -0.21 -0.19 8.63
C ALA A 11 -0.98 0.32 7.41
N MET A 12 -2.22 0.78 7.60
CA MET A 12 -3.04 1.39 6.55
C MET A 12 -2.37 2.66 6.00
N LEU A 13 -1.95 3.57 6.88
CA LEU A 13 -1.29 4.82 6.48
C LEU A 13 0.02 4.54 5.73
N PHE A 14 0.80 3.57 6.22
CA PHE A 14 2.02 3.13 5.54
C PHE A 14 1.74 2.56 4.15
N ALA A 15 0.74 1.67 4.03
CA ALA A 15 0.36 1.07 2.75
C ALA A 15 -0.14 2.13 1.75
N THR A 16 -0.85 3.16 2.21
CA THR A 16 -1.28 4.29 1.36
C THR A 16 -0.08 5.13 0.91
N ALA A 17 0.86 5.43 1.81
CA ALA A 17 2.07 6.18 1.47
C ALA A 17 2.98 5.43 0.49
N MET A 18 3.09 4.11 0.62
CA MET A 18 3.93 3.27 -0.24
C MET A 18 3.29 2.94 -1.60
N GLY A 19 1.97 2.77 -1.66
CA GLY A 19 1.28 2.43 -2.90
C GLY A 19 1.23 3.58 -3.89
N SER A 20 0.41 4.59 -3.58
CA SER A 20 0.15 5.73 -4.47
C SER A 20 1.01 6.97 -4.15
N GLY A 21 1.74 6.95 -3.03
CA GLY A 21 2.58 8.05 -2.58
C GLY A 21 4.04 7.88 -2.96
N ILE A 22 4.94 8.08 -1.99
CA ILE A 22 6.39 8.06 -2.16
C ILE A 22 6.94 6.71 -2.68
N GLY A 23 6.26 5.59 -2.45
CA GLY A 23 6.79 4.28 -2.84
C GLY A 23 6.79 4.02 -4.34
N ILE A 24 6.10 4.84 -5.15
CA ILE A 24 6.13 4.73 -6.61
C ILE A 24 7.53 4.96 -7.19
N TRP A 25 8.33 5.80 -6.55
CA TRP A 25 9.70 6.11 -6.98
C TRP A 25 10.66 4.93 -6.85
N ILE A 26 10.30 3.89 -6.09
CA ILE A 26 11.08 2.65 -5.96
C ILE A 26 11.01 1.84 -7.25
N VAL A 27 9.85 1.84 -7.92
CA VAL A 27 9.59 1.01 -9.10
C VAL A 27 9.51 1.83 -10.39
N ASN A 28 9.49 3.16 -10.28
CA ASN A 28 9.49 4.10 -11.38
C ASN A 28 10.39 5.30 -11.03
N PRO A 29 11.72 5.12 -11.12
CA PRO A 29 12.69 6.19 -10.93
C PRO A 29 12.50 7.32 -11.95
N ASP A 30 13.12 8.47 -11.68
CA ASP A 30 12.83 9.76 -12.33
C ASP A 30 12.85 9.66 -13.87
N PRO A 31 11.74 10.01 -14.56
CA PRO A 31 11.73 10.08 -16.02
C PRO A 31 12.63 11.16 -16.63
N ALA A 32 13.17 12.09 -15.82
CA ALA A 32 14.19 13.07 -16.21
C ALA A 32 15.64 12.59 -16.00
N ASP A 33 15.84 11.42 -15.39
CA ASP A 33 17.17 10.83 -15.26
C ASP A 33 17.64 10.33 -16.64
N PRO A 34 18.75 10.87 -17.19
CA PRO A 34 19.27 10.47 -18.49
C PRO A 34 19.76 9.01 -18.52
N ASP A 35 20.03 8.41 -17.36
CA ASP A 35 20.43 7.02 -17.21
C ASP A 35 19.23 6.10 -16.86
N ALA A 36 18.01 6.65 -16.71
CA ALA A 36 16.83 5.85 -16.46
C ALA A 36 16.57 4.91 -17.64
N THR A 37 16.71 3.62 -17.37
CA THR A 37 16.30 2.58 -18.31
C THR A 37 14.77 2.67 -18.42
N ARG A 38 14.24 3.28 -19.48
CA ARG A 38 12.80 3.20 -19.81
C ARG A 38 12.46 1.75 -20.13
N GLU A 39 12.22 0.96 -19.10
CA GLU A 39 11.87 -0.44 -19.26
C GLU A 39 10.52 -0.51 -19.99
N PHE A 40 10.47 -1.33 -21.05
CA PHE A 40 9.25 -1.63 -21.80
C PHE A 40 8.08 -2.08 -20.91
N LEU A 41 8.37 -2.59 -19.71
CA LEU A 41 7.42 -3.03 -18.70
C LEU A 41 7.04 -1.97 -17.65
N GLY A 42 7.52 -0.72 -17.74
CA GLY A 42 7.32 0.30 -16.69
C GLY A 42 5.87 0.53 -16.30
N MET A 43 4.96 0.67 -17.27
CA MET A 43 3.52 0.85 -17.01
C MET A 43 2.86 -0.40 -16.39
N PRO A 44 3.08 -1.62 -16.92
CA PRO A 44 2.66 -2.86 -16.24
C PRO A 44 3.19 -3.00 -14.81
N VAL A 45 4.47 -2.70 -14.56
CA VAL A 45 5.09 -2.79 -13.23
C VAL A 45 4.44 -1.82 -12.25
N LEU A 46 4.17 -0.58 -12.69
CA LEU A 46 3.42 0.40 -11.91
C LEU A 46 2.03 -0.09 -11.53
N PHE A 47 1.34 -0.74 -12.46
CA PHE A 47 0.02 -1.33 -12.22
C PHE A 47 0.08 -2.45 -11.19
N VAL A 48 1.01 -3.40 -11.36
CA VAL A 48 1.21 -4.51 -10.41
C VAL A 48 1.56 -3.97 -9.02
N TRP A 49 2.41 -2.95 -8.94
CA TRP A 49 2.77 -2.29 -7.69
C TRP A 49 1.54 -1.69 -6.99
N GLY A 50 0.77 -0.86 -7.70
CA GLY A 50 -0.44 -0.24 -7.15
C GLY A 50 -1.48 -1.27 -6.69
N VAL A 51 -1.75 -2.29 -7.50
CA VAL A 51 -2.67 -3.37 -7.15
C VAL A 51 -2.19 -4.16 -5.94
N SER A 52 -0.88 -4.44 -5.84
CA SER A 52 -0.31 -5.15 -4.70
C SER A 52 -0.52 -4.38 -3.39
N TRP A 53 -0.28 -3.07 -3.38
CA TRP A 53 -0.52 -2.23 -2.20
C TRP A 53 -2.00 -2.07 -1.87
N PHE A 54 -2.87 -2.02 -2.88
CA PHE A 54 -4.31 -2.05 -2.65
C PHE A 54 -4.76 -3.35 -1.98
N CYS A 55 -4.22 -4.50 -2.40
CA CYS A 55 -4.49 -5.78 -1.74
C CYS A 55 -4.07 -5.76 -0.26
N VAL A 56 -2.92 -5.14 0.08
CA VAL A 56 -2.49 -4.96 1.48
C VAL A 56 -3.52 -4.14 2.26
N GLN A 57 -4.02 -3.04 1.70
CA GLN A 57 -5.06 -2.21 2.35
C GLN A 57 -6.35 -3.01 2.59
N VAL A 58 -6.79 -3.80 1.60
CA VAL A 58 -7.96 -4.68 1.74
C VAL A 58 -7.75 -5.68 2.88
N VAL A 59 -6.57 -6.32 2.96
CA VAL A 59 -6.24 -7.26 4.04
C VAL A 59 -6.31 -6.58 5.41
N VAL A 60 -5.75 -5.37 5.53
CA VAL A 60 -5.78 -4.58 6.78
C VAL A 60 -7.23 -4.29 7.20
N VAL A 61 -8.10 -3.89 6.26
CA VAL A 61 -9.52 -3.63 6.52
C VAL A 61 -10.26 -4.91 6.94
N VAL A 62 -10.01 -6.02 6.26
CA VAL A 62 -10.62 -7.32 6.60
C VAL A 62 -10.22 -7.76 8.01
N ILE A 63 -8.94 -7.59 8.39
CA ILE A 63 -8.47 -7.90 9.74
C ILE A 63 -9.16 -6.97 10.75
N ALA A 64 -9.16 -5.65 10.51
CA ALA A 64 -9.81 -4.68 11.39
C ALA A 64 -11.29 -5.00 11.62
N TYR A 65 -12.02 -5.34 10.55
CA TYR A 65 -13.41 -5.79 10.64
C TYR A 65 -13.56 -7.02 11.54
N ARG A 66 -12.76 -8.06 11.33
CA ARG A 66 -12.88 -9.34 12.06
C ARG A 66 -12.41 -9.26 13.51
N THR A 67 -11.43 -8.42 13.83
CA THR A 67 -10.76 -8.45 15.15
C THR A 67 -11.03 -7.24 16.03
N VAL A 68 -11.34 -6.08 15.45
CA VAL A 68 -11.65 -4.87 16.20
C VAL A 68 -13.16 -4.68 16.18
N TRP A 69 -13.74 -4.41 15.02
CA TRP A 69 -15.15 -4.03 14.93
C TRP A 69 -16.13 -5.14 15.31
N ARG A 70 -15.89 -6.38 14.86
CA ARG A 70 -16.79 -7.50 15.17
C ARG A 70 -16.69 -7.98 16.62
N LYS A 71 -15.56 -7.74 17.30
CA LYS A 71 -15.41 -8.06 18.74
C LYS A 71 -16.03 -7.00 19.63
N ASP A 72 -16.03 -5.74 19.18
CA ASP A 72 -16.68 -4.63 19.89
C ASP A 72 -18.22 -4.67 19.75
N ALA A 73 -18.77 -5.46 18.82
CA ALA A 73 -20.21 -5.56 18.53
C ALA A 73 -20.95 -6.70 19.26
N THR A 74 -20.27 -7.46 20.12
CA THR A 74 -20.80 -8.54 20.97
C THR A 74 -20.44 -8.28 22.42
#